data_AF-A0ABD5ZRH1-F1
#
_entry.id   AF-A0ABD5ZRH1-F1
#
_cell.length_a   1.000
_cell.length_b   1.000
_cell.length_c   1.000
_cell.angle_alpha   90.00
_cell.angle_beta   90.00
_cell.angle_gamma   90.00
#
_symmetry.space_group_name_H-M   'P 1'
#
loop_
_entity.id
_entity.type
_entity.pdbx_description
1 polymer ?
#
loop_
_entity_poly.entity_id
_entity_poly.type
_entity_poly.pdbx_seq_one_letter_code
_entity_poly.pdbx_strand_id
1 'polypeptide(L)'
;MSQEDNPNEGKEIAADGTGIVAPDDETPTWSERKQRTEGLPRLTYEYFERARREDQDLRIESDYVERDVLAFPAWPHEMVRNLALTSFFVGMMVFLAAALPPHIGAPANPSSTPAIILPDWYLYWSFGLLKLGPLNPELALLGGQQLMADRTYGVVANLVVVGFIAIVPFLNKGSARRPVEQPFWAAVGVGGVVYAVTISALSVKNLLPMDSNLLLDLTFLLPFVAGFISYAVFKSMREGYMFELNRRYYRLRPPK
;
A
#
# COMPACT_ATOMS: atom_id res chain seq x y z
N MET A 1 57.76 -4.49 -48.65
CA MET A 1 56.69 -3.51 -48.90
C MET A 1 55.55 -4.30 -49.50
N SER A 2 54.51 -4.71 -48.79
CA SER A 2 53.86 -4.20 -47.57
C SER A 2 53.08 -5.36 -46.93
N GLN A 3 53.21 -5.56 -45.61
CA GLN A 3 52.31 -6.42 -44.83
C GLN A 3 50.99 -5.66 -44.64
N GLU A 4 49.86 -6.30 -44.96
CA GLU A 4 48.52 -5.80 -44.64
C GLU A 4 48.28 -5.97 -43.13
N ASP A 5 48.27 -4.85 -42.42
CA ASP A 5 47.84 -4.78 -41.02
C ASP A 5 46.32 -5.06 -40.94
N ASN A 6 45.96 -6.12 -40.22
CA ASN A 6 44.60 -6.47 -39.90
C ASN A 6 44.16 -5.65 -38.67
N PRO A 7 43.19 -4.71 -38.78
CA PRO A 7 42.99 -3.67 -37.77
C PRO A 7 42.18 -4.10 -36.53
N ASN A 8 42.01 -5.40 -36.27
CA ASN A 8 41.00 -5.89 -35.31
C ASN A 8 41.54 -6.71 -34.12
N GLU A 9 42.84 -6.74 -33.87
CA GLU A 9 43.39 -7.33 -32.65
C GLU A 9 43.81 -6.24 -31.65
N GLY A 10 43.07 -6.15 -30.52
CA GLY A 10 43.59 -5.49 -29.31
C GLY A 10 42.94 -4.18 -28.88
N LYS A 11 41.60 -4.08 -28.87
CA LYS A 11 40.93 -3.07 -28.02
C LYS A 11 40.45 -3.71 -26.73
N GLU A 12 41.30 -3.62 -25.71
CA GLU A 12 40.91 -3.73 -24.31
C GLU A 12 39.72 -2.82 -24.03
N ILE A 13 38.68 -3.38 -23.40
CA ILE A 13 37.43 -2.70 -23.09
C ILE A 13 37.70 -1.81 -21.87
N ALA A 14 38.24 -0.61 -22.10
CA ALA A 14 38.38 0.41 -21.07
C ALA A 14 37.00 1.01 -20.74
N ALA A 15 36.63 0.96 -19.46
CA ALA A 15 35.35 1.41 -18.93
C ALA A 15 35.30 2.95 -18.73
N ASP A 16 35.65 3.71 -19.76
CA ASP A 16 35.55 5.17 -19.72
C ASP A 16 35.03 5.70 -21.07
N GLY A 17 33.80 6.27 -21.05
CA GLY A 17 33.20 7.00 -22.17
C GLY A 17 32.76 6.15 -23.38
N THR A 18 31.96 5.11 -23.17
CA THR A 18 31.58 4.13 -24.19
C THR A 18 30.77 4.74 -25.35
N GLY A 19 31.46 5.04 -26.46
CA GLY A 19 30.89 5.21 -27.81
C GLY A 19 30.33 3.90 -28.40
N ILE A 20 29.78 3.03 -27.53
CA ILE A 20 29.19 1.74 -27.87
C ILE A 20 27.70 1.93 -28.21
N VAL A 21 27.04 2.88 -27.55
CA VAL A 21 25.71 3.36 -27.92
C VAL A 21 25.89 4.59 -28.82
N ALA A 22 25.42 4.50 -30.07
CA ALA A 22 25.45 5.60 -31.03
C ALA A 22 24.90 6.88 -30.34
N PRO A 23 25.54 8.05 -30.53
CA PRO A 23 25.04 9.32 -29.99
C PRO A 23 23.67 9.69 -30.57
N ASP A 24 23.34 9.08 -31.72
CA ASP A 24 22.20 9.41 -32.54
C ASP A 24 21.08 8.41 -32.20
N ASP A 25 19.85 8.90 -32.05
CA ASP A 25 18.65 8.14 -31.63
C ASP A 25 18.21 7.03 -32.62
N GLU A 26 19.03 6.73 -33.63
CA GLU A 26 18.73 5.79 -34.68
C GLU A 26 18.72 4.35 -34.15
N THR A 27 17.56 3.71 -34.25
CA THR A 27 17.47 2.26 -34.02
C THR A 27 17.95 1.54 -35.28
N PRO A 28 18.83 0.52 -35.15
CA PRO A 28 19.29 -0.23 -36.31
C PRO A 28 18.10 -0.86 -37.04
N THR A 29 18.09 -0.78 -38.36
CA THR A 29 17.05 -1.36 -39.20
C THR A 29 16.99 -2.88 -39.05
N TRP A 30 15.87 -3.50 -39.42
CA TRP A 30 15.71 -4.95 -39.31
C TRP A 30 16.80 -5.75 -40.07
N SER A 31 17.23 -5.25 -41.24
CA SER A 31 18.32 -5.84 -42.02
C SER A 31 19.66 -5.78 -41.30
N GLU A 32 19.99 -4.63 -40.68
CA GLU A 32 21.22 -4.46 -39.92
C GLU A 32 21.21 -5.33 -38.66
N ARG A 33 20.06 -5.45 -37.98
CA ARG A 33 19.89 -6.37 -36.84
C ARG A 33 20.13 -7.83 -37.22
N LYS A 34 19.75 -8.25 -38.42
CA LYS A 34 19.98 -9.62 -38.93
C LYS A 34 21.42 -9.88 -39.37
N GLN A 35 22.16 -8.83 -39.75
CA GLN A 35 23.56 -8.93 -40.16
C GLN A 35 24.52 -8.88 -38.97
N ARG A 36 24.08 -8.38 -37.81
CA ARG A 36 24.86 -8.42 -36.56
C ARG A 36 24.99 -9.85 -36.03
N THR A 37 26.21 -10.36 -35.98
CA THR A 37 26.59 -11.64 -35.35
C THR A 37 27.17 -11.43 -33.96
N GLU A 38 26.68 -10.42 -33.23
CA GLU A 38 27.16 -10.12 -31.88
C GLU A 38 26.51 -11.07 -30.85
N GLY A 39 27.26 -11.47 -29.82
CA GLY A 39 26.75 -12.37 -28.79
C GLY A 39 25.67 -11.73 -27.90
N LEU A 40 24.75 -12.55 -27.38
CA LEU A 40 23.72 -12.17 -26.39
C LEU A 40 24.24 -11.27 -25.25
N PRO A 41 25.45 -11.50 -24.67
CA PRO A 41 25.97 -10.63 -23.61
C PRO A 41 26.20 -9.19 -24.07
N ARG A 42 26.67 -8.99 -25.30
CA ARG A 42 26.94 -7.66 -25.86
C ARG A 42 25.64 -6.91 -26.16
N LEU A 43 24.66 -7.58 -26.76
CA LEU A 43 23.33 -7.01 -26.99
C LEU A 43 22.64 -6.60 -25.69
N THR A 44 22.79 -7.43 -24.65
CA THR A 44 22.22 -7.17 -23.33
C THR A 44 22.92 -5.97 -22.66
N TYR A 45 24.24 -5.88 -22.79
CA TYR A 45 25.02 -4.74 -22.31
C TYR A 45 24.63 -3.43 -23.02
N GLU A 46 24.56 -3.46 -24.36
CA GLU A 46 24.13 -2.31 -25.18
C GLU A 46 22.72 -1.84 -24.82
N TYR A 47 21.80 -2.78 -24.59
CA TYR A 47 20.44 -2.48 -24.12
C TYR A 47 20.45 -1.77 -22.76
N PHE A 48 21.23 -2.28 -21.79
CA PHE A 48 21.31 -1.67 -20.47
C PHE A 48 22.01 -0.31 -20.47
N GLU A 49 23.03 -0.11 -21.31
CA GLU A 49 23.67 1.21 -21.47
C GLU A 49 22.71 2.21 -22.12
N ARG A 50 21.97 1.82 -23.16
CA ARG A 50 20.97 2.69 -23.80
C ARG A 50 19.87 3.09 -22.81
N ALA A 51 19.29 2.12 -22.09
CA ALA A 51 18.27 2.39 -21.08
C ALA A 51 18.78 3.34 -19.98
N ARG A 52 20.05 3.23 -19.60
CA ARG A 52 20.68 4.15 -18.63
C ARG A 52 20.86 5.55 -19.20
N ARG A 53 21.26 5.69 -20.47
CA ARG A 53 21.43 6.98 -21.13
C ARG A 53 20.08 7.67 -21.35
N GLU A 54 19.07 6.95 -21.86
CA GLU A 54 17.70 7.46 -22.00
C GLU A 54 17.11 7.92 -20.65
N ASP A 55 17.32 7.18 -19.55
CA ASP A 55 16.93 7.62 -18.21
C ASP A 55 17.67 8.91 -17.80
N GLN A 56 18.97 9.03 -18.13
CA GLN A 56 19.76 10.22 -17.85
C GLN A 56 19.37 11.44 -18.69
N ASP A 57 19.02 11.26 -19.96
CA ASP A 57 18.59 12.33 -20.84
C ASP A 57 17.21 12.83 -20.43
N LEU A 58 16.28 11.92 -20.11
CA LEU A 58 14.99 12.27 -19.47
C LEU A 58 15.20 13.04 -18.17
N ARG A 59 16.21 12.70 -17.35
CA ARG A 59 16.55 13.44 -16.13
C ARG A 59 17.03 14.86 -16.42
N ILE A 60 17.83 15.06 -17.45
CA ILE A 60 18.38 16.36 -17.82
C ILE A 60 17.30 17.25 -18.46
N GLU A 61 16.43 16.67 -19.30
CA GLU A 61 15.36 17.40 -19.99
C GLU A 61 14.18 17.75 -19.07
N SER A 62 14.00 17.03 -17.96
CA SER A 62 12.86 17.16 -17.03
C SER A 62 12.84 18.40 -16.12
N ASP A 63 13.42 19.54 -16.54
CA ASP A 63 13.39 20.78 -15.73
C ASP A 63 11.97 21.40 -15.64
N TYR A 64 11.01 21.02 -16.50
CA TYR A 64 9.67 21.63 -16.55
C TYR A 64 8.47 20.71 -16.84
N VAL A 65 8.59 19.38 -16.70
CA VAL A 65 7.46 18.51 -17.03
C VAL A 65 6.55 18.33 -15.81
N GLU A 66 5.31 18.75 -16.00
CA GLU A 66 4.13 18.50 -15.19
C GLU A 66 3.89 16.98 -15.05
N ARG A 67 4.72 16.31 -14.24
CA ARG A 67 4.63 14.88 -13.90
C ARG A 67 4.17 14.02 -15.08
N ASP A 68 5.03 13.85 -16.09
CA ASP A 68 4.89 12.72 -16.99
C ASP A 68 4.80 11.47 -16.11
N VAL A 69 3.65 10.82 -16.14
CA VAL A 69 3.44 9.59 -15.40
C VAL A 69 4.35 8.58 -16.05
N LEU A 70 5.51 8.32 -15.44
CA LEU A 70 6.36 7.19 -15.77
C LEU A 70 5.53 5.91 -15.57
N ALA A 71 4.81 5.52 -16.61
CA ALA A 71 3.92 4.37 -16.64
C ALA A 71 3.91 3.80 -18.05
N PHE A 72 3.64 2.50 -18.14
CA PHE A 72 3.43 1.87 -19.42
C PHE A 72 2.04 2.22 -19.96
N PRO A 73 1.85 2.25 -21.29
CA PRO A 73 0.54 2.40 -21.89
C PRO A 73 -0.46 1.36 -21.35
N ALA A 74 -1.72 1.77 -21.18
CA ALA A 74 -2.80 0.92 -20.69
C ALA A 74 -2.90 -0.40 -21.47
N TRP A 75 -2.62 -0.35 -22.78
CA TRP A 75 -2.50 -1.51 -23.64
C TRP A 75 -1.11 -1.55 -24.31
N PRO A 76 -0.47 -2.72 -24.43
CA PRO A 76 -0.87 -4.02 -23.90
C PRO A 76 -0.38 -4.28 -22.46
N HIS A 77 0.62 -3.55 -22.00
CA HIS A 77 1.40 -3.88 -20.80
C HIS A 77 0.55 -3.94 -19.52
N GLU A 78 -0.15 -2.85 -19.21
CA GLU A 78 -0.98 -2.76 -17.99
C GLU A 78 -2.17 -3.72 -18.06
N MET A 79 -2.80 -3.88 -19.22
CA MET A 79 -3.94 -4.79 -19.43
C MET A 79 -3.55 -6.26 -19.19
N VAL A 80 -2.46 -6.72 -19.81
CA VAL A 80 -2.01 -8.12 -19.66
C VAL A 80 -1.65 -8.40 -18.20
N ARG A 81 -0.94 -7.47 -17.54
CA ARG A 81 -0.63 -7.59 -16.11
C ARG A 81 -1.90 -7.65 -15.25
N ASN A 82 -2.85 -6.75 -15.48
CA ASN A 82 -4.09 -6.70 -14.69
C ASN A 82 -4.97 -7.92 -14.93
N LEU A 83 -4.99 -8.46 -16.16
CA LEU A 83 -5.72 -9.68 -16.49
C LEU A 83 -5.09 -10.89 -15.79
N ALA A 84 -3.75 -11.02 -15.80
CA ALA A 84 -3.06 -12.07 -15.06
C ALA A 84 -3.36 -12.02 -13.56
N LEU A 85 -3.31 -10.83 -12.95
CA LEU A 85 -3.66 -10.64 -11.53
C LEU A 85 -5.14 -10.99 -11.27
N THR A 86 -6.06 -10.53 -12.13
CA THR A 86 -7.49 -10.81 -11.98
C THR A 86 -7.77 -12.31 -12.11
N SER A 87 -7.20 -12.98 -13.11
CA SER A 87 -7.33 -14.42 -13.30
C SER A 87 -6.77 -15.20 -12.11
N PHE A 88 -5.66 -14.76 -11.53
CA PHE A 88 -5.12 -15.36 -10.31
C PHE A 88 -6.10 -15.26 -9.14
N PHE A 89 -6.65 -14.07 -8.84
CA PHE A 89 -7.61 -13.90 -7.73
C PHE A 89 -8.92 -14.64 -7.97
N VAL A 90 -9.46 -14.64 -9.20
CA VAL A 90 -10.65 -15.43 -9.55
C VAL A 90 -10.38 -16.92 -9.39
N GLY A 91 -9.24 -17.41 -9.86
CA GLY A 91 -8.82 -18.80 -9.68
C GLY A 91 -8.73 -19.18 -8.20
N MET A 92 -8.15 -18.31 -7.37
CA MET A 92 -8.07 -18.50 -5.92
C MET A 92 -9.47 -18.52 -5.26
N MET A 93 -10.39 -17.65 -5.67
CA MET A 93 -11.77 -17.66 -5.17
C MET A 93 -12.50 -18.95 -5.52
N VAL A 94 -12.41 -19.41 -6.77
CA VAL A 94 -13.01 -20.67 -7.23
C VAL A 94 -12.40 -21.86 -6.49
N PHE A 95 -11.08 -21.87 -6.33
CA PHE A 95 -10.37 -22.90 -5.58
C PHE A 95 -10.84 -22.97 -4.13
N LEU A 96 -10.91 -21.83 -3.42
CA LEU A 96 -11.38 -21.79 -2.04
C LEU A 96 -12.85 -22.22 -1.91
N ALA A 97 -13.72 -21.79 -2.82
CA ALA A 97 -15.12 -22.20 -2.84
C ALA A 97 -15.31 -23.71 -3.04
N ALA A 98 -14.42 -24.34 -3.82
CA ALA A 98 -14.42 -25.79 -4.05
C ALA A 98 -13.75 -26.57 -2.90
N ALA A 99 -12.65 -26.06 -2.35
CA ALA A 99 -11.88 -26.73 -1.29
C ALA A 99 -12.55 -26.64 0.08
N LEU A 100 -13.26 -25.54 0.36
CA LEU A 100 -13.94 -25.26 1.62
C LEU A 100 -15.38 -24.80 1.35
N PRO A 101 -16.26 -25.70 0.87
CA PRO A 101 -17.64 -25.33 0.55
C PRO A 101 -18.37 -24.84 1.82
N PRO A 102 -19.07 -23.70 1.75
CA PRO A 102 -19.76 -23.16 2.92
C PRO A 102 -20.91 -24.08 3.34
N HIS A 103 -21.03 -24.31 4.65
CA HIS A 103 -22.17 -25.05 5.19
C HIS A 103 -23.44 -24.19 5.10
N ILE A 104 -24.49 -24.73 4.47
CA ILE A 104 -25.83 -24.12 4.48
C ILE A 104 -26.52 -24.53 5.77
N GLY A 105 -26.74 -23.56 6.65
CA GLY A 105 -27.42 -23.76 7.94
C GLY A 105 -28.91 -24.11 7.78
N ALA A 106 -29.54 -24.51 8.89
CA ALA A 106 -30.97 -24.75 8.95
C ALA A 106 -31.78 -23.47 8.60
N PRO A 107 -33.02 -23.60 8.11
CA PRO A 107 -33.90 -22.46 7.88
C PRO A 107 -34.04 -21.57 9.12
N ALA A 108 -34.21 -20.27 8.91
CA ALA A 108 -34.35 -19.30 9.99
C ALA A 108 -35.56 -19.64 10.88
N ASN A 109 -35.34 -19.69 12.20
CA ASN A 109 -36.37 -19.96 13.19
C ASN A 109 -36.52 -18.76 14.14
N PRO A 110 -37.62 -17.98 14.05
CA PRO A 110 -37.86 -16.83 14.93
C PRO A 110 -37.98 -17.19 16.41
N SER A 111 -38.31 -18.45 16.72
CA SER A 111 -38.57 -18.92 18.09
C SER A 111 -37.32 -19.46 18.79
N SER A 112 -36.17 -19.54 18.12
CA SER A 112 -34.94 -20.11 18.68
C SER A 112 -33.71 -19.32 18.23
N THR A 113 -33.01 -18.67 19.16
CA THR A 113 -31.76 -17.96 18.88
C THR A 113 -30.57 -18.91 19.05
N PRO A 114 -29.69 -19.05 18.04
CA PRO A 114 -28.44 -19.79 18.18
C PRO A 114 -27.55 -19.21 19.29
N ALA A 115 -26.80 -20.07 19.99
CA ALA A 115 -25.93 -19.65 21.10
C ALA A 115 -24.79 -18.71 20.65
N ILE A 116 -24.31 -18.86 19.41
CA ILE A 116 -23.29 -18.01 18.80
C ILE A 116 -23.92 -17.34 17.59
N ILE A 117 -24.22 -16.04 17.71
CA ILE A 117 -24.69 -15.20 16.61
C ILE A 117 -23.65 -14.12 16.35
N LEU A 118 -22.89 -14.31 15.27
CA LEU A 118 -21.85 -13.40 14.83
C LEU A 118 -22.14 -13.03 13.37
N PRO A 119 -21.97 -11.76 12.97
CA PRO A 119 -22.06 -11.39 11.57
C PRO A 119 -20.83 -11.90 10.80
N ASP A 120 -20.73 -11.57 9.52
CA ASP A 120 -19.50 -11.85 8.77
C ASP A 120 -18.31 -11.05 9.32
N TRP A 121 -17.11 -11.59 9.13
CA TRP A 121 -15.86 -11.06 9.70
C TRP A 121 -15.59 -9.60 9.34
N TYR A 122 -15.99 -9.15 8.15
CA TYR A 122 -15.80 -7.77 7.70
C TYR A 122 -16.74 -6.77 8.42
N LEU A 123 -17.74 -7.25 9.15
CA LEU A 123 -18.66 -6.45 9.98
C LEU A 123 -18.28 -6.45 11.47
N TYR A 124 -17.28 -7.22 11.88
CA TYR A 124 -16.87 -7.32 13.29
C TYR A 124 -16.49 -5.98 13.91
N TRP A 125 -15.85 -5.09 13.15
CA TRP A 125 -15.49 -3.78 13.68
C TRP A 125 -16.72 -2.95 14.07
N SER A 126 -17.76 -2.97 13.23
CA SER A 126 -19.01 -2.23 13.45
C SER A 126 -19.88 -2.89 14.52
N PHE A 127 -19.92 -4.22 14.53
CA PHE A 127 -20.61 -5.00 15.56
C PHE A 127 -19.96 -4.85 16.94
N GLY A 128 -18.64 -4.73 17.00
CA GLY A 128 -17.90 -4.48 18.24
C GLY A 128 -18.28 -3.15 18.90
N LEU A 129 -18.62 -2.13 18.11
CA LEU A 129 -19.12 -0.84 18.62
C LEU A 129 -20.48 -0.95 19.31
N LEU A 130 -21.26 -2.00 19.06
CA LEU A 130 -22.50 -2.28 19.81
C LEU A 130 -22.24 -2.90 21.20
N LYS A 131 -21.00 -3.32 21.48
CA LYS A 131 -20.60 -3.96 22.74
C LYS A 131 -19.90 -2.99 23.71
N LEU A 132 -20.13 -1.70 23.55
CA LEU A 132 -19.52 -0.63 24.36
C LEU A 132 -20.32 -0.27 25.62
N GLY A 133 -21.18 -1.17 26.12
CA GLY A 133 -22.00 -0.96 27.31
C GLY A 133 -21.24 -0.42 28.53
N PRO A 134 -20.04 -0.94 28.88
CA PRO A 134 -19.24 -0.40 29.99
C PRO A 134 -18.78 1.06 29.82
N LEU A 135 -18.81 1.59 28.59
CA LEU A 135 -18.46 2.98 28.28
C LEU A 135 -19.69 3.89 28.17
N ASN A 136 -20.90 3.35 28.32
CA ASN A 136 -22.13 4.12 28.25
C ASN A 136 -22.25 4.98 29.52
N PRO A 137 -22.24 6.31 29.42
CA PRO A 137 -22.21 7.18 30.60
C PRO A 137 -23.53 7.09 31.38
N GLU A 138 -23.43 6.91 32.69
CA GLU A 138 -24.56 6.95 33.61
C GLU A 138 -24.76 8.38 34.16
N LEU A 139 -26.01 8.83 34.26
CA LEU A 139 -26.30 10.08 34.95
C LEU A 139 -26.37 9.84 36.45
N ALA A 140 -25.29 10.19 37.14
CA ALA A 140 -25.26 10.18 38.61
C ALA A 140 -26.37 11.05 39.25
N LEU A 141 -26.82 12.10 38.54
CA LEU A 141 -27.91 13.00 38.97
C LEU A 141 -29.32 12.38 38.91
N LEU A 142 -29.51 11.29 38.15
CA LEU A 142 -30.78 10.56 38.01
C LEU A 142 -30.73 9.18 38.68
N GLY A 143 -29.86 9.00 39.68
CA GLY A 143 -29.76 7.74 40.43
C GLY A 143 -29.10 6.60 39.64
N GLY A 144 -28.19 6.90 38.71
CA GLY A 144 -27.44 5.89 37.96
C GLY A 144 -28.17 5.36 36.72
N GLN A 145 -29.22 6.02 36.25
CA GLN A 145 -29.82 5.68 34.96
C GLN A 145 -28.84 5.98 33.81
N GLN A 146 -28.68 5.00 32.92
CA GLN A 146 -27.89 5.15 31.69
C GLN A 146 -28.46 6.29 30.83
N LEU A 147 -27.57 7.10 30.24
CA LEU A 147 -27.96 8.23 29.38
C LEU A 147 -28.81 7.79 28.18
N MET A 148 -28.47 6.65 27.57
CA MET A 148 -29.21 6.04 26.47
C MET A 148 -29.12 4.52 26.55
N ALA A 149 -29.99 3.81 25.82
CA ALA A 149 -29.88 2.36 25.67
C ALA A 149 -28.56 1.97 24.96
N ASP A 150 -27.93 0.88 25.39
CA ASP A 150 -26.64 0.39 24.86
C ASP A 150 -26.64 0.24 23.33
N ARG A 151 -27.76 -0.22 22.75
CA ARG A 151 -27.90 -0.32 21.28
C ARG A 151 -27.80 1.06 20.62
N THR A 152 -28.50 2.06 21.17
CA THR A 152 -28.49 3.42 20.64
C THR A 152 -27.10 4.03 20.76
N TYR A 153 -26.43 3.81 21.89
CA TYR A 153 -25.05 4.24 22.11
C TYR A 153 -24.10 3.65 21.07
N GLY A 154 -24.18 2.35 20.80
CA GLY A 154 -23.34 1.70 19.80
C GLY A 154 -23.61 2.17 18.36
N VAL A 155 -24.87 2.51 18.02
CA VAL A 155 -25.21 3.11 16.71
C VAL A 155 -24.60 4.51 16.59
N VAL A 156 -24.69 5.32 17.65
CA VAL A 156 -24.04 6.64 17.68
C VAL A 156 -22.51 6.50 17.57
N ALA A 157 -21.90 5.53 18.24
CA ALA A 157 -20.47 5.26 18.13
C ALA A 157 -20.05 4.91 16.69
N ASN A 158 -20.86 4.17 15.94
CA ASN A 158 -20.63 3.93 14.51
C ASN A 158 -20.62 5.23 13.70
N LEU A 159 -21.59 6.10 13.93
CA LEU A 159 -21.66 7.40 13.25
C LEU A 159 -20.43 8.27 13.56
N VAL A 160 -19.93 8.23 14.80
CA VAL A 160 -18.71 8.96 15.18
C VAL A 160 -17.48 8.43 14.44
N VAL A 161 -17.29 7.11 14.39
CA VAL A 161 -16.14 6.50 13.70
C VAL A 161 -16.18 6.78 12.19
N VAL A 162 -17.34 6.56 11.56
CA VAL A 162 -17.51 6.82 10.12
C VAL A 162 -17.40 8.32 9.81
N GLY A 163 -17.95 9.19 10.67
CA GLY A 163 -17.83 10.63 10.55
C GLY A 163 -16.38 11.11 10.63
N PHE A 164 -15.59 10.55 11.55
CA PHE A 164 -14.16 10.82 11.62
C PHE A 164 -13.44 10.40 10.34
N ILE A 165 -13.68 9.19 9.83
CA ILE A 165 -13.06 8.74 8.57
C ILE A 165 -13.45 9.65 7.40
N ALA A 166 -14.72 10.06 7.33
CA ALA A 166 -15.24 10.93 6.28
C ALA A 166 -14.62 12.34 6.30
N ILE A 167 -14.25 12.87 7.48
CA ILE A 167 -13.66 14.21 7.60
C ILE A 167 -12.14 14.23 7.35
N VAL A 168 -11.45 13.09 7.47
CA VAL A 168 -9.98 12.99 7.31
C VAL A 168 -9.46 13.65 6.02
N PRO A 169 -10.07 13.46 4.82
CA PRO A 169 -9.59 14.11 3.59
C PRO A 169 -9.63 15.64 3.62
N PHE A 170 -10.51 16.24 4.44
CA PHE A 170 -10.63 17.69 4.56
C PHE A 170 -9.67 18.27 5.60
N LEU A 171 -9.30 17.47 6.61
CA LEU A 171 -8.31 17.83 7.61
C LEU A 171 -6.89 17.66 7.07
N ASN A 172 -6.63 16.59 6.33
CA ASN A 172 -5.33 16.32 5.73
C ASN A 172 -5.18 17.00 4.37
N LYS A 173 -4.67 18.23 4.36
CA LYS A 173 -4.33 18.98 3.14
C LYS A 173 -2.93 18.64 2.57
N GLY A 174 -2.23 17.67 3.15
CA GLY A 174 -0.88 17.33 2.74
C GLY A 174 -0.85 16.67 1.37
N SER A 175 -0.06 17.20 0.44
CA SER A 175 0.11 16.66 -0.92
C SER A 175 1.02 15.41 -0.97
N ALA A 176 1.70 15.11 0.14
CA ALA A 176 2.67 14.02 0.22
C ALA A 176 1.98 12.65 0.18
N ARG A 177 2.53 11.73 -0.62
CA ARG A 177 1.92 10.41 -0.89
C ARG A 177 2.51 9.29 -0.05
N ARG A 178 3.70 9.49 0.53
CA ARG A 178 4.41 8.44 1.28
C ARG A 178 4.11 8.57 2.78
N PRO A 179 3.91 7.46 3.51
CA PRO A 179 3.70 7.49 4.96
C PRO A 179 4.79 8.26 5.73
N VAL A 180 6.05 8.09 5.33
CA VAL A 180 7.20 8.78 5.93
C VAL A 180 7.22 10.29 5.70
N GLU A 181 6.56 10.81 4.65
CA GLU A 181 6.48 12.24 4.39
C GLU A 181 5.48 12.94 5.33
N GLN A 182 4.44 12.21 5.76
CA GLN A 182 3.40 12.67 6.68
C GLN A 182 3.30 11.73 7.90
N PRO A 183 4.33 11.68 8.77
CA PRO A 183 4.42 10.68 9.84
C PRO A 183 3.23 10.73 10.81
N PHE A 184 2.66 11.91 11.06
CA PHE A 184 1.48 12.06 11.90
C PHE A 184 0.23 11.39 11.31
N TRP A 185 -0.13 11.71 10.07
CA TRP A 185 -1.30 11.13 9.41
C TRP A 185 -1.15 9.63 9.15
N ALA A 186 0.08 9.19 8.82
CA ALA A 186 0.39 7.77 8.72
C ALA A 186 0.19 7.05 10.06
N ALA A 187 0.64 7.64 11.17
CA ALA A 187 0.43 7.09 12.51
C ALA A 187 -1.04 7.02 12.92
N VAL A 188 -1.83 8.06 12.60
CA VAL A 188 -3.30 8.04 12.79
C VAL A 188 -3.93 6.88 12.00
N GLY A 189 -3.49 6.67 10.76
CA GLY A 189 -3.94 5.53 9.94
C GLY A 189 -3.61 4.18 10.57
N VAL A 190 -2.38 3.99 11.06
CA VAL A 190 -1.99 2.75 11.76
C VAL A 190 -2.81 2.55 13.04
N GLY A 191 -2.99 3.61 13.84
CA GLY A 191 -3.88 3.57 15.01
C GLY A 191 -5.30 3.15 14.65
N GLY A 192 -5.85 3.68 13.55
CA GLY A 192 -7.16 3.29 13.02
C GLY A 192 -7.25 1.82 12.60
N VAL A 193 -6.22 1.28 11.94
CA VAL A 193 -6.15 -0.15 11.58
C VAL A 193 -6.08 -1.02 12.82
N VAL A 194 -5.23 -0.68 13.78
CA VAL A 194 -5.12 -1.41 15.05
C VAL A 194 -6.45 -1.36 15.80
N TYR A 195 -7.11 -0.21 15.84
CA TYR A 195 -8.45 -0.07 16.43
C TYR A 195 -9.47 -0.97 15.73
N ALA A 196 -9.49 -1.01 14.40
CA ALA A 196 -10.41 -1.87 13.66
C ALA A 196 -10.20 -3.36 13.98
N VAL A 197 -8.95 -3.79 14.17
CA VAL A 197 -8.62 -5.16 14.58
C VAL A 197 -9.04 -5.44 16.03
N THR A 198 -8.70 -4.55 16.96
CA THR A 198 -8.99 -4.78 18.38
C THR A 198 -10.47 -4.69 18.70
N ILE A 199 -11.22 -3.76 18.08
CA ILE A 199 -12.67 -3.68 18.23
C ILE A 199 -13.37 -4.88 17.57
N SER A 200 -12.79 -5.44 16.49
CA SER A 200 -13.26 -6.71 15.91
C SER A 200 -13.02 -7.88 16.87
N ALA A 201 -11.89 -7.91 17.58
CA ALA A 201 -11.63 -8.90 18.62
C ALA A 201 -12.62 -8.78 19.79
N LEU A 202 -12.93 -7.55 20.24
CA LEU A 202 -13.99 -7.30 21.23
C LEU A 202 -15.36 -7.84 20.77
N SER A 203 -15.65 -7.75 19.47
CA SER A 203 -16.88 -8.27 18.88
C SER A 203 -17.03 -9.78 19.05
N VAL A 204 -15.91 -10.52 19.06
CA VAL A 204 -15.87 -11.98 19.23
C VAL A 204 -15.35 -12.40 20.60
N LYS A 205 -15.48 -11.54 21.63
CA LYS A 205 -14.97 -11.81 23.00
C LYS A 205 -15.34 -13.18 23.59
N ASN A 206 -16.48 -13.74 23.20
CA ASN A 206 -16.94 -15.06 23.66
C ASN A 206 -16.07 -16.23 23.13
N LEU A 207 -15.29 -16.00 22.07
CA LEU A 207 -14.40 -16.99 21.45
C LEU A 207 -12.94 -16.81 21.88
N LEU A 208 -12.62 -15.69 22.55
CA LEU A 208 -11.26 -15.38 22.97
C LEU A 208 -11.07 -15.83 24.42
N PRO A 209 -10.02 -16.64 24.72
CA PRO A 209 -9.72 -17.06 26.08
C PRO A 209 -9.01 -15.93 26.86
N MET A 210 -9.66 -14.77 26.99
CA MET A 210 -9.14 -13.57 27.64
C MET A 210 -10.21 -12.90 28.49
N ASP A 211 -9.79 -12.24 29.57
CA ASP A 211 -10.69 -11.43 30.39
C ASP A 211 -11.36 -10.31 29.57
N SER A 212 -12.66 -10.09 29.81
CA SER A 212 -13.44 -9.12 29.04
C SER A 212 -13.05 -7.67 29.30
N ASN A 213 -12.62 -7.34 30.52
CA ASN A 213 -12.19 -5.99 30.86
C ASN A 213 -10.81 -5.73 30.26
N LEU A 214 -9.89 -6.69 30.36
CA LEU A 214 -8.59 -6.60 29.69
C LEU A 214 -8.74 -6.40 28.18
N LEU A 215 -9.64 -7.16 27.53
CA LEU A 215 -9.90 -7.03 26.11
C LEU A 215 -10.45 -5.64 25.74
N LEU A 216 -11.33 -5.09 26.58
CA LEU A 216 -11.84 -3.73 26.43
C LEU A 216 -10.72 -2.70 26.58
N ASP A 217 -9.89 -2.81 27.60
CA ASP A 217 -8.75 -1.92 27.83
C ASP A 217 -7.78 -1.95 26.64
N LEU A 218 -7.40 -3.15 26.18
CA LEU A 218 -6.55 -3.32 24.99
C LEU A 218 -7.19 -2.73 23.74
N THR A 219 -8.51 -2.80 23.61
CA THR A 219 -9.23 -2.25 22.46
C THR A 219 -9.00 -0.76 22.31
N PHE A 220 -8.98 -0.03 23.42
CA PHE A 220 -8.80 1.42 23.39
C PHE A 220 -7.36 1.85 23.62
N LEU A 221 -6.51 1.08 24.29
CA LEU A 221 -5.11 1.44 24.57
C LEU A 221 -4.15 1.09 23.43
N LEU A 222 -4.26 -0.11 22.83
CA LEU A 222 -3.35 -0.55 21.77
C LEU A 222 -3.31 0.37 20.54
N PRO A 223 -4.43 0.96 20.07
CA PRO A 223 -4.41 1.92 18.97
C PRO A 223 -3.51 3.13 19.24
N PHE A 224 -3.53 3.67 20.47
CA PHE A 224 -2.66 4.79 20.84
C PHE A 224 -1.21 4.34 20.91
N VAL A 225 -0.92 3.21 21.54
CA VAL A 225 0.44 2.66 21.61
C VAL A 225 1.01 2.46 20.20
N ALA A 226 0.25 1.80 19.33
CA ALA A 226 0.64 1.58 17.94
C ALA A 226 0.83 2.91 17.19
N GLY A 227 -0.09 3.87 17.35
CA GLY A 227 0.02 5.21 16.77
C GLY A 227 1.30 5.93 17.20
N PHE A 228 1.62 5.96 18.49
CA PHE A 228 2.84 6.60 19.00
C PHE A 228 4.12 5.92 18.50
N ILE A 229 4.15 4.57 18.50
CA ILE A 229 5.28 3.81 17.97
C ILE A 229 5.45 4.10 16.48
N SER A 230 4.38 4.00 15.69
CA SER A 230 4.41 4.28 14.25
C SER A 230 4.83 5.71 13.95
N TYR A 231 4.38 6.70 14.73
CA TYR A 231 4.82 8.08 14.59
C TYR A 231 6.33 8.20 14.79
N ALA A 232 6.87 7.60 15.86
CA ALA A 232 8.30 7.62 16.14
C ALA A 232 9.11 6.95 15.01
N VAL A 233 8.64 5.79 14.51
CA VAL A 233 9.26 5.08 13.39
C VAL A 233 9.23 5.90 12.10
N PHE A 234 8.09 6.44 11.70
CA PHE A 234 8.02 7.23 10.46
C PHE A 234 8.81 8.53 10.58
N LYS A 235 8.86 9.14 11.76
CA LYS A 235 9.67 10.33 12.01
C LYS A 235 11.17 10.02 11.90
N SER A 236 11.65 8.92 12.48
CA SER A 236 13.06 8.53 12.37
C SER A 236 13.44 8.16 10.94
N MET A 237 12.57 7.46 10.21
CA MET A 237 12.78 7.17 8.79
C MET A 237 12.85 8.43 7.92
N ARG A 238 12.08 9.46 8.27
CA ARG A 238 12.10 10.75 7.56
C ARG A 238 13.39 11.52 7.80
N GLU A 239 14.00 11.37 8.98
CA GLU A 239 15.27 12.01 9.34
C GLU A 239 16.50 11.23 8.82
N GLY A 240 16.30 10.05 8.21
CA GLY A 240 17.36 9.24 7.65
C GLY A 240 17.94 9.78 6.34
N TYR A 241 19.26 9.57 6.16
CA TYR A 241 20.03 10.00 4.97
C TYR A 241 19.38 9.61 3.63
N MET A 242 18.78 8.42 3.55
CA MET A 242 18.10 7.94 2.34
C MET A 242 16.84 8.74 1.98
N PHE A 243 16.13 9.30 2.97
CA PHE A 243 14.99 10.17 2.72
C PHE A 243 15.44 11.52 2.17
N GLU A 244 16.49 12.12 2.75
CA GLU A 244 17.02 13.39 2.26
C GLU A 244 17.60 13.26 0.85
N LEU A 245 18.29 12.15 0.56
CA LEU A 245 18.83 11.83 -0.75
C LEU A 245 17.70 11.66 -1.78
N ASN A 246 16.68 10.84 -1.47
CA ASN A 246 15.49 10.69 -2.34
C ASN A 246 14.74 12.01 -2.51
N ARG A 247 14.63 12.83 -1.47
CA ARG A 247 13.98 14.13 -1.55
C ARG A 247 14.75 15.08 -2.48
N ARG A 248 16.09 15.02 -2.51
CA ARG A 248 16.92 15.76 -3.47
C ARG A 248 16.69 15.25 -4.90
N TYR A 249 16.57 13.94 -5.11
CA TYR A 249 16.24 13.35 -6.42
C TYR A 249 14.88 13.85 -6.96
N TYR A 250 13.89 14.11 -6.11
CA TYR A 250 12.59 14.65 -6.52
C TYR A 250 12.46 16.19 -6.41
N ARG A 251 13.50 16.89 -5.95
CA ARG A 251 13.54 18.36 -5.77
C ARG A 251 14.16 19.10 -6.95
N LEU A 252 14.05 18.59 -8.18
CA LEU A 252 14.13 19.40 -9.40
C LEU A 252 12.95 20.38 -9.54
N ARG A 253 12.33 20.79 -8.43
CA ARG A 253 11.50 21.99 -8.36
C ARG A 253 12.35 23.10 -7.76
N PRO A 254 12.74 24.14 -8.51
CA PRO A 254 13.13 25.39 -7.89
C PRO A 254 11.96 25.92 -7.05
N PRO A 255 12.23 26.56 -5.90
CA PRO A 255 11.20 27.30 -5.18
C PRO A 255 10.66 28.40 -6.11
N LYS A 256 9.34 28.61 -6.08
CA LYS A 256 8.72 29.85 -6.58
C LYS A 256 9.13 31.02 -5.71
#